data_AF-A0A2J2HH06-F1
#
_entry.id   AF-A0A2J2HH06-F1
#
_cell.length_a   1.000
_cell.length_b   1.000
_cell.length_c   1.000
_cell.angle_alpha   90.00
_cell.angle_beta   90.00
_cell.angle_gamma   90.00
#
_symmetry.space_group_name_H-M   'P 1'
#
loop_
_entity.id
_entity.type
_entity.pdbx_description
1 polymer ?
#
loop_
_entity_poly.entity_id
_entity_poly.type
_entity_poly.pdbx_seq_one_letter_code
_entity_poly.pdbx_strand_id
1 'polypeptide(L)'
;MGLIVLTSSRNSGIRMRQFLNELEPAIPNAVKVNRGRLSITDLAGKVLSMGATRIIYFSSRGGNPHIMRFIKVREGFIEFLPYVVRILGVKLLIDMQVRVRQVGKSRSAIVISLGEYFDVADVLSEQLSVPSLRVQDFDSVRGMYDTLFVIRKAGDSYELQILNGKDLGPYGPFMKISDVAYAKPRVIRVG
;
A
#
# COMPACT_ATOMS: atom_id res chain seq x y z
N MET A 1 -2.51 -9.54 13.72
CA MET A 1 -2.43 -8.41 12.76
C MET A 1 -3.65 -7.53 12.94
N GLY A 2 -3.47 -6.20 12.98
CA GLY A 2 -4.59 -5.25 13.11
C GLY A 2 -5.13 -4.82 11.74
N LEU A 3 -6.33 -4.24 11.73
CA LEU A 3 -6.95 -3.66 10.54
C LEU A 3 -6.11 -2.46 10.02
N ILE A 4 -5.90 -2.42 8.70
CA ILE A 4 -5.19 -1.35 7.99
C ILE A 4 -6.19 -0.59 7.14
N VAL A 5 -6.27 0.72 7.29
CA VAL A 5 -7.17 1.55 6.47
C VAL A 5 -6.43 2.09 5.25
N LEU A 6 -6.96 1.84 4.06
CA LEU A 6 -6.51 2.47 2.82
C LEU A 6 -7.43 3.66 2.50
N THR A 7 -6.85 4.82 2.25
CA THR A 7 -7.63 6.02 1.89
C THR A 7 -6.86 6.89 0.92
N SER A 8 -7.56 7.79 0.25
CA SER A 8 -6.95 8.84 -0.57
C SER A 8 -7.11 10.24 0.02
N SER A 9 -6.57 11.24 -0.67
CA SER A 9 -6.97 12.64 -0.55
C SER A 9 -8.47 12.84 -0.81
N ARG A 10 -9.01 13.97 -0.35
CA ARG A 10 -10.41 14.38 -0.60
C ARG A 10 -10.69 14.44 -2.10
N ASN A 11 -11.94 14.16 -2.48
CA ASN A 11 -12.45 14.25 -3.86
C ASN A 11 -11.58 13.50 -4.88
N SER A 12 -11.10 12.30 -4.51
CA SER A 12 -10.26 11.50 -5.39
C SER A 12 -11.00 11.07 -6.65
N GLY A 13 -10.31 11.15 -7.79
CA GLY A 13 -10.86 10.78 -9.11
C GLY A 13 -11.09 9.27 -9.27
N ILE A 14 -11.69 8.88 -10.40
CA ILE A 14 -12.03 7.49 -10.72
C ILE A 14 -10.81 6.57 -10.63
N ARG A 15 -9.68 6.97 -11.22
CA ARG A 15 -8.45 6.16 -11.26
C ARG A 15 -7.87 5.86 -9.87
N MET A 16 -7.93 6.83 -8.95
CA MET A 16 -7.53 6.59 -7.55
C MET A 16 -8.48 5.62 -6.84
N ARG A 17 -9.78 5.70 -7.08
CA ARG A 17 -10.75 4.76 -6.50
C ARG A 17 -10.53 3.34 -7.03
N GLN A 18 -10.27 3.19 -8.33
CA GLN A 18 -9.92 1.90 -8.94
C GLN A 18 -8.60 1.36 -8.38
N PHE A 19 -7.57 2.21 -8.28
CA PHE A 19 -6.30 1.85 -7.64
C PHE A 19 -6.50 1.28 -6.23
N LEU A 20 -7.29 1.95 -5.38
CA LEU A 20 -7.58 1.47 -4.04
C LEU A 20 -8.43 0.18 -4.03
N ASN A 21 -9.36 0.03 -4.99
CA ASN A 21 -10.15 -1.20 -5.12
C ASN A 21 -9.30 -2.41 -5.49
N GLU A 22 -8.27 -2.23 -6.33
CA GLU A 22 -7.36 -3.31 -6.71
C GLU A 22 -6.32 -3.58 -5.61
N LEU A 23 -5.96 -2.56 -4.81
CA LEU A 23 -5.00 -2.71 -3.72
C LEU A 23 -5.61 -3.34 -2.45
N GLU A 24 -6.87 -3.03 -2.12
CA GLU A 24 -7.57 -3.54 -0.94
C GLU A 24 -7.57 -5.08 -0.81
N PRO A 25 -7.94 -5.87 -1.82
CA PRO A 25 -7.94 -7.33 -1.70
C PRO A 25 -6.53 -7.94 -1.64
N ALA A 26 -5.51 -7.22 -2.10
CA ALA A 26 -4.13 -7.70 -2.11
C ALA A 26 -3.46 -7.64 -0.73
N ILE A 27 -3.90 -6.74 0.16
CA ILE A 27 -3.31 -6.54 1.47
C ILE A 27 -4.14 -7.27 2.55
N PRO A 28 -3.55 -8.20 3.30
CA PRO A 28 -4.21 -8.83 4.44
C PRO A 28 -4.70 -7.79 5.45
N ASN A 29 -5.94 -7.96 5.93
CA ASN A 29 -6.57 -7.04 6.89
C ASN A 29 -6.67 -5.58 6.42
N ALA A 30 -6.57 -5.29 5.11
CA ALA A 30 -6.85 -3.95 4.61
C ALA A 30 -8.35 -3.70 4.45
N VAL A 31 -8.77 -2.46 4.65
CA VAL A 31 -10.11 -1.99 4.28
C VAL A 31 -10.00 -0.62 3.66
N LYS A 32 -10.66 -0.43 2.52
CA LYS A 32 -10.70 0.88 1.86
C LYS A 32 -11.78 1.74 2.51
N VAL A 33 -11.40 2.95 2.92
CA VAL A 33 -12.32 3.98 3.37
C VAL A 33 -12.36 5.10 2.35
N ASN A 34 -13.56 5.36 1.81
CA ASN A 34 -13.78 6.52 0.95
C ASN A 34 -13.62 7.80 1.76
N ARG A 35 -12.67 8.65 1.38
CA ARG A 35 -12.37 9.89 2.09
C ARG A 35 -13.54 10.89 2.09
N GLY A 36 -14.21 11.05 0.95
CA GLY A 36 -15.28 12.03 0.78
C GLY A 36 -14.87 13.43 1.25
N ARG A 37 -15.71 14.04 2.09
CA ARG A 37 -15.46 15.35 2.72
C ARG A 37 -14.80 15.27 4.10
N LEU A 38 -14.56 14.07 4.63
CA LEU A 38 -14.01 13.88 5.98
C LEU A 38 -12.73 14.70 6.17
N SER A 39 -12.63 15.35 7.32
CA SER A 39 -11.37 15.94 7.79
C SER A 39 -10.41 14.83 8.23
N ILE A 40 -9.15 15.20 8.51
CA ILE A 40 -8.17 14.20 8.95
C ILE A 40 -8.52 13.69 10.35
N THR A 41 -9.11 14.54 11.19
CA THR A 41 -9.63 14.19 12.51
C THR A 41 -10.85 13.29 12.41
N ASP A 42 -11.82 13.59 11.52
CA ASP A 42 -12.99 12.71 11.35
C ASP A 42 -12.59 11.34 10.81
N LEU A 43 -11.62 11.31 9.87
CA LEU A 43 -11.09 10.05 9.37
C LEU A 43 -10.40 9.27 10.51
N ALA A 44 -9.59 9.93 11.33
CA ALA A 44 -8.91 9.26 12.44
C ALA A 44 -9.91 8.67 13.45
N GLY A 45 -10.96 9.42 13.82
CA GLY A 45 -12.04 8.92 14.67
C GLY A 45 -12.75 7.71 14.08
N LYS A 46 -13.05 7.75 12.77
CA LYS A 46 -13.62 6.61 12.05
C LYS A 46 -12.69 5.39 12.02
N VAL A 47 -11.39 5.60 11.84
CA VAL A 47 -10.38 4.52 11.80
C VAL A 47 -10.28 3.87 13.18
N LEU A 48 -10.26 4.66 14.25
CA LEU A 48 -10.25 4.16 15.63
C LEU A 48 -11.52 3.39 15.98
N SER A 49 -12.70 3.87 15.56
CA SER A 49 -13.96 3.16 15.80
C SER A 49 -14.07 1.82 15.07
N MET A 50 -13.27 1.62 14.02
CA MET A 50 -13.11 0.34 13.33
C MET A 50 -12.06 -0.58 14.00
N GLY A 51 -11.43 -0.15 15.10
CA GLY A 51 -10.35 -0.88 15.77
C GLY A 51 -9.01 -0.82 15.01
N ALA A 52 -8.86 0.09 14.04
CA ALA A 52 -7.63 0.29 13.30
C ALA A 52 -6.79 1.43 13.89
N THR A 53 -5.47 1.31 13.78
CA THR A 53 -4.51 2.34 14.21
C THR A 53 -3.56 2.78 13.10
N ARG A 54 -3.69 2.18 11.90
CA ARG A 54 -2.82 2.44 10.75
C ARG A 54 -3.65 2.87 9.55
N ILE A 55 -3.19 3.93 8.90
CA ILE A 55 -3.75 4.41 7.64
C ILE A 55 -2.61 4.48 6.62
N ILE A 56 -2.84 3.88 5.45
CA ILE A 56 -2.04 4.13 4.26
C ILE A 56 -2.80 5.16 3.42
N TYR A 57 -2.20 6.33 3.32
CA TYR A 57 -2.78 7.51 2.69
C TYR A 57 -2.15 7.74 1.32
N PHE A 58 -3.01 7.88 0.31
CA PHE A 58 -2.60 8.13 -1.06
C PHE A 58 -3.04 9.52 -1.55
N SER A 59 -2.11 10.35 -2.04
CA SER A 59 -2.46 11.58 -2.74
C SER A 59 -2.47 11.38 -4.25
N SER A 60 -3.16 12.28 -4.96
CA SER A 60 -3.19 12.30 -6.42
C SER A 60 -2.54 13.55 -7.02
N ARG A 61 -1.93 13.41 -8.20
CA ARG A 61 -1.49 14.52 -9.06
C ARG A 61 -2.00 14.26 -10.47
N GLY A 62 -2.70 15.24 -11.06
CA GLY A 62 -3.32 15.06 -12.39
C GLY A 62 -4.25 13.84 -12.48
N GLY A 63 -5.00 13.55 -11.41
CA GLY A 63 -5.90 12.39 -11.35
C GLY A 63 -5.25 11.03 -11.10
N ASN A 64 -3.91 10.93 -11.13
CA ASN A 64 -3.16 9.70 -10.90
C ASN A 64 -2.63 9.60 -9.47
N PRO A 65 -2.50 8.40 -8.87
CA PRO A 65 -1.78 8.21 -7.62
C PRO A 65 -0.36 8.75 -7.70
N HIS A 66 0.07 9.48 -6.67
CA HIS A 66 1.34 10.23 -6.70
C HIS A 66 2.20 10.08 -5.45
N ILE A 67 1.59 10.07 -4.26
CA ILE A 67 2.34 9.92 -3.00
C ILE A 67 1.63 8.89 -2.14
N MET A 68 2.40 7.97 -1.58
CA MET A 68 2.01 7.08 -0.49
C MET A 68 2.65 7.60 0.81
N ARG A 69 1.81 7.76 1.84
CA ARG A 69 2.20 8.16 3.20
C ARG A 69 1.56 7.22 4.21
N PHE A 70 2.17 7.15 5.39
CA PHE A 70 1.72 6.29 6.47
C PHE A 70 1.38 7.14 7.68
N ILE A 71 0.23 6.83 8.28
CA ILE A 71 -0.30 7.58 9.41
C ILE A 71 -0.63 6.59 10.52
N LYS A 72 -0.14 6.87 11.73
CA LYS A 72 -0.58 6.19 12.95
C LYS A 72 -1.64 7.05 13.62
N VAL A 73 -2.73 6.43 14.05
CA VAL A 73 -3.80 7.07 14.82
C VAL A 73 -3.93 6.39 16.17
N ARG A 74 -4.12 7.21 17.20
CA ARG A 74 -4.39 6.81 18.58
C ARG A 74 -5.41 7.79 19.14
N GLU A 75 -6.03 7.44 20.26
CA GLU A 75 -6.88 8.37 20.98
C GLU A 75 -6.10 9.67 21.28
N GLY A 76 -6.67 10.81 20.86
CA GLY A 76 -6.04 12.13 21.01
C GLY A 76 -4.88 12.47 20.07
N PHE A 77 -4.41 11.55 19.21
CA PHE A 77 -3.22 11.79 18.37
C PHE A 77 -3.33 11.24 16.94
N ILE A 78 -2.88 12.05 15.98
CA ILE A 78 -2.67 11.66 14.59
C ILE A 78 -1.21 11.94 14.24
N GLU A 79 -0.47 10.91 13.86
CA GLU A 79 0.94 10.99 13.53
C GLU A 79 1.16 10.62 12.06
N PHE A 80 1.62 11.59 11.26
CA PHE A 80 2.18 11.31 9.95
C PHE A 80 3.63 10.84 10.15
N LEU A 81 3.88 9.58 9.79
CA LEU A 81 5.21 8.98 9.83
C LEU A 81 6.15 9.68 8.84
N PRO A 82 7.49 9.62 9.07
CA PRO A 82 8.45 10.33 8.22
C PRO A 82 8.54 9.76 6.80
N TYR A 83 8.03 8.55 6.55
CA TYR A 83 8.20 7.88 5.27
C TYR A 83 7.26 8.45 4.19
N VAL A 84 7.86 8.91 3.10
CA VAL A 84 7.16 9.38 1.90
C VAL A 84 7.68 8.61 0.70
N VAL A 85 6.80 7.84 0.05
CA VAL A 85 7.12 7.12 -1.17
C VAL A 85 6.39 7.79 -2.33
N ARG A 86 7.13 8.23 -3.36
CA ARG A 86 6.52 8.77 -4.57
C ARG A 86 6.13 7.64 -5.49
N ILE A 87 4.91 7.71 -6.00
CA ILE A 87 4.42 6.87 -7.09
C ILE A 87 4.71 7.62 -8.39
N LEU A 88 5.61 7.06 -9.19
CA LEU A 88 6.12 7.59 -10.45
C LEU A 88 5.29 7.11 -11.64
N GLY A 89 4.64 5.96 -11.50
CA GLY A 89 3.73 5.39 -12.50
C GLY A 89 2.84 4.32 -11.90
N VAL A 90 1.64 4.15 -12.45
CA VAL A 90 0.67 3.12 -12.06
C VAL A 90 0.08 2.48 -13.30
N LYS A 91 0.06 1.15 -13.31
CA LYS A 91 -0.73 0.37 -14.26
C LYS A 91 -1.73 -0.48 -13.47
N LEU A 92 -3.01 -0.25 -13.69
CA LEU A 92 -4.09 -1.01 -13.06
C LEU A 92 -4.24 -2.38 -13.74
N LEU A 93 -4.90 -3.34 -13.08
CA LEU A 93 -5.16 -4.66 -13.65
C LEU A 93 -5.93 -4.56 -14.98
N ILE A 94 -6.89 -3.63 -15.07
CA ILE A 94 -7.60 -3.34 -16.32
C ILE A 94 -6.68 -2.83 -17.43
N ASP A 95 -5.64 -2.05 -17.09
CA ASP A 95 -4.66 -1.54 -18.05
C ASP A 95 -3.71 -2.66 -18.53
N MET A 96 -3.57 -3.74 -17.76
CA MET A 96 -2.73 -4.90 -18.11
C MET A 96 -3.44 -5.90 -19.03
N GLN A 97 -4.75 -5.75 -19.28
CA GLN A 97 -5.54 -6.69 -20.08
C GLN A 97 -5.47 -8.14 -19.58
N VAL A 98 -5.20 -8.33 -18.28
CA VAL A 98 -5.10 -9.65 -17.66
C VAL A 98 -6.46 -10.10 -17.14
N ARG A 99 -6.82 -11.35 -17.42
CA ARG A 99 -7.95 -11.99 -16.75
C ARG A 99 -7.51 -12.39 -15.35
N VAL A 100 -7.78 -11.52 -14.38
CA VAL A 100 -7.53 -11.81 -12.97
C VAL A 100 -8.53 -12.89 -12.56
N ARG A 101 -8.06 -14.10 -12.23
CA ARG A 101 -8.89 -15.07 -11.51
C ARG A 101 -9.29 -14.40 -10.20
N GLN A 102 -10.59 -14.26 -9.95
CA GLN A 102 -11.05 -13.70 -8.68
C GLN A 102 -10.54 -14.59 -7.55
N VAL A 103 -9.47 -14.15 -6.90
CA VAL A 103 -9.04 -14.69 -5.63
C VAL A 103 -9.63 -13.77 -4.57
N GLY A 104 -10.28 -14.37 -3.58
CA GLY A 104 -10.84 -13.63 -2.45
C GLY A 104 -9.74 -12.90 -1.68
N LYS A 105 -10.13 -11.94 -0.84
CA LYS A 105 -9.22 -11.12 -0.02
C LYS A 105 -8.05 -11.93 0.54
N SER A 106 -6.83 -11.43 0.34
CA SER A 106 -5.59 -12.00 0.83
C SER A 106 -5.64 -12.22 2.34
N ARG A 107 -5.20 -13.40 2.80
CA ARG A 107 -5.07 -13.75 4.23
C ARG A 107 -3.63 -13.66 4.70
N SER A 108 -2.68 -13.86 3.80
CA SER A 108 -1.25 -13.76 4.06
C SER A 108 -0.52 -13.06 2.91
N ALA A 109 0.50 -12.27 3.26
CA ALA A 109 1.34 -11.63 2.26
C ALA A 109 2.78 -11.53 2.76
N ILE A 110 3.69 -11.26 1.83
CA ILE A 110 5.11 -11.03 2.08
C ILE A 110 5.63 -9.92 1.16
N VAL A 111 6.53 -9.09 1.67
CA VAL A 111 7.30 -8.14 0.85
C VAL A 111 8.60 -8.81 0.40
N ILE A 112 8.84 -8.85 -0.90
CA ILE A 112 10.00 -9.48 -1.49
C ILE A 112 10.91 -8.42 -2.10
N SER A 113 12.18 -8.42 -1.71
CA SER A 113 13.21 -7.64 -2.38
C SER A 113 14.01 -8.56 -3.31
N LEU A 114 13.96 -8.28 -4.60
CA LEU A 114 14.64 -9.09 -5.61
C LEU A 114 16.09 -8.63 -5.77
N GLY A 115 17.05 -9.50 -5.44
CA GLY A 115 18.49 -9.29 -5.59
C GLY A 115 19.15 -8.44 -4.49
N GLU A 116 18.57 -7.31 -4.12
CA GLU A 116 19.13 -6.33 -3.18
C GLU A 116 18.16 -6.05 -2.01
N TYR A 117 18.64 -5.40 -0.94
CA TYR A 117 17.77 -4.85 0.12
C TYR A 117 17.39 -3.41 -0.22
N PHE A 118 16.16 -3.01 0.12
CA PHE A 118 15.64 -1.66 -0.16
C PHE A 118 14.90 -1.12 1.06
N ASP A 119 15.15 0.13 1.44
CA ASP A 119 14.45 0.80 2.55
C ASP A 119 12.93 0.76 2.37
N VAL A 120 12.47 0.92 1.13
CA VAL A 120 11.04 0.86 0.80
C VAL A 120 10.41 -0.50 1.11
N ALA A 121 11.18 -1.59 1.03
CA ALA A 121 10.72 -2.93 1.40
C ALA A 121 10.49 -3.04 2.91
N ASP A 122 11.39 -2.50 3.72
CA ASP A 122 11.29 -2.50 5.17
C ASP A 122 10.14 -1.62 5.66
N VAL A 123 9.98 -0.44 5.06
CA VAL A 123 8.82 0.44 5.33
C VAL A 123 7.52 -0.29 4.97
N LEU A 124 7.41 -0.91 3.79
CA LEU A 124 6.19 -1.63 3.41
C LEU A 124 5.93 -2.81 4.34
N SER A 125 6.96 -3.58 4.69
CA SER A 125 6.91 -4.70 5.64
C SER A 125 6.32 -4.25 7.00
N GLU A 126 6.86 -3.18 7.60
CA GLU A 126 6.38 -2.64 8.88
C GLU A 126 4.94 -2.09 8.78
N GLN A 127 4.65 -1.31 7.73
CA GLN A 127 3.37 -0.61 7.63
C GLN A 127 2.23 -1.53 7.19
N LEU A 128 2.53 -2.60 6.45
CA LEU A 128 1.59 -3.67 6.12
C LEU A 128 1.52 -4.76 7.20
N SER A 129 2.45 -4.75 8.16
CA SER A 129 2.55 -5.77 9.22
C SER A 129 2.67 -7.19 8.66
N VAL A 130 3.51 -7.34 7.64
CA VAL A 130 3.80 -8.60 6.94
C VAL A 130 5.31 -8.84 6.95
N PRO A 131 5.81 -10.08 6.86
CA PRO A 131 7.24 -10.32 6.75
C PRO A 131 7.84 -9.71 5.48
N SER A 132 9.15 -9.47 5.50
CA SER A 132 9.96 -9.21 4.31
C SER A 132 11.05 -10.26 4.14
N LEU A 133 11.41 -10.55 2.89
CA LEU A 133 12.49 -11.47 2.53
C LEU A 133 13.22 -10.97 1.28
N ARG A 134 14.54 -11.10 1.28
CA ARG A 134 15.34 -10.93 0.07
C ARG A 134 15.55 -12.29 -0.61
N VAL A 135 15.29 -12.35 -1.90
CA VAL A 135 15.47 -13.55 -2.73
C VAL A 135 16.12 -13.19 -4.05
N GLN A 136 16.76 -14.16 -4.71
CA GLN A 136 17.25 -13.99 -6.09
C GLN A 136 16.13 -14.22 -7.11
N ASP A 137 15.17 -15.07 -6.77
CA ASP A 137 13.99 -15.38 -7.57
C ASP A 137 12.79 -15.50 -6.64
N PHE A 138 11.72 -14.75 -6.93
CA PHE A 138 10.48 -14.80 -6.14
C PHE A 138 9.69 -16.09 -6.37
N ASP A 139 10.04 -16.89 -7.37
CA ASP A 139 9.49 -18.24 -7.54
C ASP A 139 9.78 -19.15 -6.33
N SER A 140 10.89 -18.89 -5.62
CA SER A 140 11.28 -19.62 -4.41
C SER A 140 10.27 -19.52 -3.26
N VAL A 141 9.37 -18.54 -3.29
CA VAL A 141 8.30 -18.34 -2.29
C VAL A 141 6.90 -18.63 -2.84
N ARG A 142 6.81 -19.20 -4.05
CA ARG A 142 5.54 -19.58 -4.68
C ARG A 142 4.76 -20.53 -3.76
N GLY A 143 3.48 -20.22 -3.56
CA GLY A 143 2.53 -20.99 -2.78
C GLY A 143 2.65 -20.81 -1.27
N MET A 144 3.64 -20.06 -0.76
CA MET A 144 3.84 -19.87 0.68
C MET A 144 2.94 -18.78 1.27
N TYR A 145 2.55 -17.79 0.47
CA TYR A 145 1.69 -16.66 0.84
C TYR A 145 0.61 -16.45 -0.21
N ASP A 146 -0.51 -15.82 0.14
CA ASP A 146 -1.57 -15.52 -0.84
C ASP A 146 -1.15 -14.39 -1.80
N THR A 147 -0.41 -13.39 -1.28
CA THR A 147 0.09 -12.24 -2.05
C THR A 147 1.60 -12.06 -1.91
N LEU A 148 2.28 -11.74 -3.00
CA LEU A 148 3.68 -11.31 -3.01
C LEU A 148 3.77 -9.83 -3.45
N PHE A 149 4.37 -8.99 -2.61
CA PHE A 149 4.74 -7.61 -2.96
C PHE A 149 6.20 -7.62 -3.42
N VAL A 150 6.43 -7.85 -4.70
CA VAL A 150 7.77 -8.00 -5.28
C VAL A 150 8.33 -6.64 -5.69
N ILE A 151 9.48 -6.29 -5.13
CA ILE A 151 10.19 -5.05 -5.36
C ILE A 151 11.48 -5.36 -6.10
N ARG A 152 11.70 -4.72 -7.24
CA ARG A 152 12.94 -4.80 -8.02
C ARG A 152 13.45 -3.42 -8.37
N LYS A 153 14.77 -3.27 -8.45
CA LYS A 153 15.41 -2.04 -8.92
C LYS A 153 15.17 -1.82 -10.42
N ALA A 154 14.89 -0.58 -10.79
CA ALA A 154 14.66 -0.16 -12.17
C ALA A 154 15.21 1.26 -12.39
N GLY A 155 16.49 1.34 -12.77
CA GLY A 155 17.23 2.61 -12.80
C GLY A 155 17.29 3.25 -11.42
N ASP A 156 16.95 4.54 -11.32
CA ASP A 156 16.93 5.32 -10.07
C ASP A 156 15.63 5.16 -9.25
N SER A 157 14.90 4.07 -9.49
CA SER A 157 13.59 3.83 -8.91
C SER A 157 13.35 2.33 -8.72
N TYR A 158 12.18 1.97 -8.19
CA TYR A 158 11.78 0.60 -7.98
C TYR A 158 10.49 0.29 -8.71
N GLU A 159 10.35 -0.94 -9.14
CA GLU A 159 9.07 -1.49 -9.54
C GLU A 159 8.53 -2.34 -8.41
N LEU A 160 7.29 -2.07 -8.03
CA LEU A 160 6.51 -2.84 -7.09
C LEU A 160 5.40 -3.57 -7.86
N GLN A 161 5.54 -4.89 -7.91
CA GLN A 161 4.56 -5.82 -8.46
C GLN A 161 3.79 -6.47 -7.33
N ILE A 162 2.48 -6.62 -7.51
CA ILE A 162 1.62 -7.34 -6.58
C ILE A 162 1.14 -8.59 -7.30
N LEU A 163 1.66 -9.75 -6.87
CA LEU A 163 1.43 -11.03 -7.52
C LEU A 163 0.59 -11.94 -6.62
N ASN A 164 -0.21 -12.80 -7.24
CA ASN A 164 -0.85 -13.91 -6.55
C ASN A 164 0.21 -14.94 -6.20
N GLY A 165 0.32 -15.35 -4.95
CA GLY A 165 1.41 -16.25 -4.56
C GLY A 165 1.28 -17.66 -5.12
N LYS A 166 0.10 -18.09 -5.58
CA LYS A 166 -0.09 -19.44 -6.15
C LYS A 166 0.29 -19.52 -7.63
N ASP A 167 -0.25 -18.62 -8.46
CA ASP A 167 -0.04 -18.65 -9.91
C ASP A 167 0.94 -17.59 -10.43
N LEU A 168 1.42 -16.71 -9.55
CA LEU A 168 2.33 -15.58 -9.84
C LEU A 168 1.76 -14.58 -10.86
N GLY A 169 0.47 -14.65 -11.15
CA GLY A 169 -0.23 -13.66 -11.98
C GLY A 169 -0.45 -12.34 -11.24
N PRO A 170 -0.70 -11.23 -11.96
CA PRO A 170 -1.00 -9.94 -11.33
C PRO A 170 -2.24 -10.02 -10.43
N TYR A 171 -2.11 -9.54 -9.20
CA TYR A 171 -3.15 -9.57 -8.18
C TYR A 171 -3.50 -8.18 -7.62
N GLY A 172 -2.75 -7.16 -8.02
CA GLY A 172 -3.01 -5.76 -7.70
C GLY A 172 -2.36 -4.83 -8.71
N PRO A 173 -2.42 -3.51 -8.47
CA PRO A 173 -1.81 -2.54 -9.36
C PRO A 173 -0.28 -2.69 -9.38
N PHE A 174 0.30 -2.54 -10.57
CA PHE A 174 1.74 -2.33 -10.73
C PHE A 174 2.07 -0.87 -10.44
N MET A 175 3.17 -0.64 -9.72
CA MET A 175 3.65 0.70 -9.42
C MET A 175 5.14 0.83 -9.75
N LYS A 176 5.50 1.94 -10.37
CA LYS A 176 6.88 2.45 -10.34
C LYS A 176 6.97 3.43 -9.18
N ILE A 177 7.88 3.23 -8.24
CA ILE A 177 7.99 4.01 -7.00
C ILE A 177 9.42 4.53 -6.80
N SER A 178 9.55 5.67 -6.10
CA SER A 178 10.86 6.13 -5.64
C SER A 178 11.35 5.31 -4.44
N ASP A 179 12.59 5.56 -4.02
CA ASP A 179 12.99 5.23 -2.64
C ASP A 179 12.21 6.04 -1.60
N VAL A 180 12.44 5.70 -0.33
CA VAL A 180 11.85 6.38 0.82
C VAL A 180 12.51 7.75 1.00
N ALA A 181 11.72 8.80 0.87
CA ALA A 181 12.10 10.12 1.33
C ALA A 181 11.64 10.31 2.79
N TYR A 182 12.51 10.88 3.62
CA TYR A 182 12.22 11.15 5.02
C TYR A 182 11.80 12.60 5.21
N ALA A 183 10.53 12.80 5.57
CA ALA A 183 9.98 14.09 5.97
C ALA A 183 9.98 14.22 7.49
N LYS A 184 9.99 15.46 7.99
CA LYS A 184 9.79 15.71 9.42
C LYS A 184 8.45 15.11 9.87
N PRO A 185 8.42 14.22 10.90
CA PRO A 185 7.18 13.70 11.43
C PRO A 185 6.25 14.83 11.86
N ARG A 186 4.95 14.65 11.62
CA ARG A 186 3.94 15.63 12.01
C ARG A 186 2.91 14.97 12.92
N VAL A 187 2.87 15.42 14.16
CA VAL A 187 1.88 15.01 15.15
C VAL A 187 0.80 16.10 15.28
N ILE A 188 -0.46 15.68 15.24
CA ILE A 188 -1.63 16.53 15.48
C ILE A 188 -2.29 16.01 16.75
N ARG A 189 -2.44 16.88 17.76
CA ARG A 189 -3.24 16.58 18.95
C ARG A 189 -4.71 16.86 18.63
N VAL A 190 -5.57 15.94 19.01
CA VAL A 190 -7.03 16.03 18.84
C VAL A 190 -7.62 16.11 20.24
N GLY A 191 -8.32 17.21 20.53
CA GLY A 191 -9.03 17.45 21.79
C GLY A 191 -10.53 17.34 21.60
#